data_AF-A0A168H170-F1
#
_entry.id   AF-A0A168H170-F1
#
_cell.length_a   1.000
_cell.length_b   1.000
_cell.length_c   1.000
_cell.angle_alpha   90.00
_cell.angle_beta   90.00
_cell.angle_gamma   90.00
#
_symmetry.space_group_name_H-M   'P 1'
#
loop_
_entity.id
_entity.type
_entity.pdbx_description
1 polymer ?
#
loop_
_entity_poly.entity_id
_entity_poly.type
_entity_poly.pdbx_seq_one_letter_code
_entity_poly.pdbx_strand_id
1 'polypeptide(L)'
;MRAADVPHAKYAPFITSIPYLIRLKQCLCDYYAQQHPHNSKLINALKYASSIPVIFLGHHTKPNSSAQVFHGITQGDLVWQLWLFSAIFNSAFAFAWDLIMDWGLVQTDATETTTRMRLRKDLYFSDPLYYIAAVGVNGSLRLLKIGSHVYHVHPICVDVAEIVRRWIWVVFRFENEWLKRSYTNTDVELQQRHSAFATSSTTTTNNALYIVPHS
;
A
#
# COMPACT_ATOMS: atom_id res chain seq x y z
N MET A 1 39.82 -16.17 0.59
CA MET A 1 39.33 -17.44 1.17
C MET A 1 37.95 -17.69 0.59
N ARG A 2 37.76 -18.81 -0.12
CA ARG A 2 36.47 -19.20 -0.69
C ARG A 2 35.48 -19.35 0.47
N ALA A 3 34.45 -18.51 0.52
CA ALA A 3 33.27 -18.82 1.30
C ALA A 3 32.69 -20.10 0.69
N ALA A 4 32.99 -21.21 1.34
CA ALA A 4 32.51 -22.52 0.98
C ALA A 4 31.00 -22.46 0.74
N ASP A 5 30.54 -23.21 -0.27
CA ASP A 5 29.14 -23.54 -0.51
C ASP A 5 28.45 -23.90 0.81
N VAL A 6 27.77 -22.93 1.42
CA VAL A 6 26.94 -23.19 2.58
C VAL A 6 25.66 -23.81 2.01
N PRO A 7 25.37 -25.10 2.24
CA PRO A 7 24.21 -25.77 1.64
C PRO A 7 22.87 -25.09 1.99
N HIS A 8 22.84 -24.30 3.07
CA HIS A 8 21.68 -23.52 3.51
C HIS A 8 21.37 -22.31 2.62
N ALA A 9 22.33 -21.79 1.84
CA ALA A 9 22.11 -20.62 0.98
C ALA A 9 21.11 -20.92 -0.15
N LYS A 10 21.04 -22.17 -0.62
CA LYS A 10 20.13 -22.60 -1.71
C LYS A 10 18.65 -22.47 -1.34
N TYR A 11 18.31 -22.60 -0.06
CA TYR A 11 16.93 -22.54 0.42
C TYR A 11 16.49 -21.12 0.86
N ALA A 12 17.43 -20.17 0.94
CA ALA A 12 17.15 -18.80 1.35
C ALA A 12 16.02 -18.09 0.56
N PRO A 13 15.95 -18.15 -0.79
CA PRO A 13 14.86 -17.50 -1.54
C PRO A 13 13.50 -18.17 -1.30
N PHE A 14 13.47 -19.47 -1.04
CA PHE A 14 12.24 -20.18 -0.68
C PHE A 14 11.72 -19.73 0.67
N ILE A 15 12.57 -19.71 1.70
CA ILE A 15 12.20 -19.27 3.06
C ILE A 15 11.73 -17.80 3.02
N THR A 16 12.44 -16.94 2.29
CA THR A 16 12.12 -15.51 2.17
C THR A 16 10.80 -15.26 1.43
N SER A 17 10.42 -16.13 0.49
CA SER A 17 9.19 -15.99 -0.30
C SER A 17 7.93 -16.54 0.40
N ILE A 18 8.05 -17.40 1.42
CA ILE A 18 6.93 -17.94 2.21
C ILE A 18 5.90 -16.86 2.62
N PRO A 19 6.26 -15.76 3.29
CA PRO A 19 5.26 -14.77 3.73
C PRO A 19 4.54 -14.07 2.57
N TYR A 20 5.16 -14.01 1.39
CA TYR A 20 4.56 -13.44 0.19
C TYR A 20 3.58 -14.41 -0.46
N LEU A 21 3.94 -15.70 -0.53
CA LEU A 21 3.07 -16.76 -1.04
C LEU A 21 1.82 -16.95 -0.19
N ILE A 22 1.97 -16.89 1.14
CA ILE A 22 0.82 -16.94 2.06
C ILE A 22 -0.13 -15.78 1.80
N ARG A 23 0.39 -14.54 1.72
CA ARG A 23 -0.44 -13.36 1.45
C ARG A 23 -1.07 -13.38 0.07
N LEU A 24 -0.36 -13.86 -0.93
CA LEU A 24 -0.88 -14.06 -2.29
C LEU A 24 -2.09 -15.00 -2.26
N LYS A 25 -1.93 -16.17 -1.64
CA LYS A 25 -3.03 -17.15 -1.51
C LYS A 25 -4.21 -16.56 -0.76
N GLN A 26 -3.96 -15.87 0.36
CA GLN A 26 -5.03 -15.21 1.13
C GLN A 26 -5.80 -14.20 0.28
N CYS A 27 -5.11 -13.32 -0.45
CA CYS A 27 -5.76 -12.32 -1.30
C CYS A 27 -6.59 -12.95 -2.42
N LEU A 28 -6.12 -14.05 -3.01
CA LEU A 28 -6.86 -14.79 -4.04
C LEU A 28 -8.08 -15.51 -3.46
N CYS A 29 -7.91 -16.23 -2.35
CA CYS A 29 -9.02 -16.91 -1.67
C CYS A 29 -10.10 -15.90 -1.27
N ASP A 30 -9.74 -14.77 -0.68
CA ASP A 30 -10.69 -13.71 -0.31
C ASP A 30 -11.43 -13.14 -1.52
N TYR A 31 -10.73 -12.98 -2.66
CA TYR A 31 -11.34 -12.49 -3.90
C TYR A 31 -12.36 -13.48 -4.46
N TYR A 32 -12.04 -14.78 -4.47
CA TYR A 32 -12.96 -15.80 -5.00
C TYR A 32 -14.09 -16.18 -4.01
N ALA A 33 -13.91 -15.94 -2.71
CA ALA A 33 -14.91 -16.26 -1.69
C ALA A 33 -16.03 -15.21 -1.57
N GLN A 34 -15.81 -13.97 -2.03
CA GLN A 34 -16.80 -12.90 -1.94
C GLN A 34 -17.73 -12.89 -3.16
N GLN A 35 -19.03 -12.67 -2.95
CA GLN A 35 -20.03 -12.54 -4.03
C GLN A 35 -19.82 -11.27 -4.88
N HIS A 36 -19.33 -10.19 -4.26
CA HIS A 36 -18.98 -8.92 -4.92
C HIS A 36 -17.56 -8.50 -4.53
N PRO A 37 -16.53 -9.13 -5.11
CA PRO A 37 -15.16 -8.89 -4.68
C PRO A 37 -14.67 -7.52 -5.17
N HIS A 38 -14.06 -6.75 -4.27
CA HIS A 38 -13.44 -5.48 -4.63
C HIS A 38 -12.07 -5.71 -5.30
N ASN A 39 -11.86 -5.10 -6.48
CA ASN A 39 -10.64 -5.24 -7.30
C ASN A 39 -9.33 -4.96 -6.54
N SER A 40 -9.38 -4.19 -5.45
CA SER A 40 -8.21 -3.98 -4.58
C SER A 40 -7.56 -5.29 -4.09
N LYS A 41 -8.33 -6.37 -3.92
CA LYS A 41 -7.81 -7.66 -3.44
C LYS A 41 -6.93 -8.31 -4.49
N LEU A 42 -7.33 -8.25 -5.76
CA LEU A 42 -6.53 -8.75 -6.88
C LEU A 42 -5.28 -7.89 -7.11
N ILE A 43 -5.40 -6.56 -7.01
CA ILE A 43 -4.25 -5.65 -7.10
C ILE A 43 -3.26 -5.91 -5.97
N ASN A 44 -3.75 -6.22 -4.76
CA ASN A 44 -2.91 -6.63 -3.63
C ASN A 44 -2.25 -7.99 -3.87
N ALA A 45 -2.95 -8.95 -4.49
CA ALA A 45 -2.36 -10.22 -4.92
C ALA A 45 -1.21 -10.01 -5.91
N LEU A 46 -1.42 -9.16 -6.93
CA LEU A 46 -0.38 -8.78 -7.90
C LEU A 46 0.83 -8.11 -7.23
N LYS A 47 0.61 -7.29 -6.20
CA LYS A 47 1.70 -6.70 -5.39
C LYS A 47 2.60 -7.76 -4.76
N TYR A 48 2.01 -8.81 -4.19
CA TYR A 48 2.80 -9.87 -3.56
C TYR A 48 3.44 -10.80 -4.59
N ALA A 49 2.78 -11.02 -5.73
CA ALA A 49 3.37 -11.77 -6.84
C ALA A 49 4.59 -11.06 -7.43
N SER A 50 4.55 -9.73 -7.58
CA SER A 50 5.67 -8.96 -8.14
C SER A 50 6.93 -8.96 -7.27
N SER A 51 6.83 -9.26 -5.98
CA SER A 51 7.97 -9.45 -5.07
C SER A 51 8.71 -10.78 -5.28
N ILE A 52 8.05 -11.81 -5.82
CA ILE A 52 8.64 -13.16 -5.95
C ILE A 52 9.83 -13.17 -6.93
N PRO A 53 9.74 -12.60 -8.16
CA PRO A 53 10.88 -12.54 -9.07
C PRO A 53 12.07 -11.77 -8.49
N VAL A 54 11.83 -10.70 -7.73
CA VAL A 54 12.89 -9.91 -7.06
C VAL A 54 13.71 -10.78 -6.11
N ILE A 55 13.07 -11.66 -5.36
CA ILE A 55 13.72 -12.53 -4.36
C ILE A 55 14.61 -13.58 -5.06
N PHE A 56 14.07 -14.25 -6.08
CA PHE A 56 14.81 -15.29 -6.80
C PHE A 56 15.96 -14.70 -7.62
N LEU A 57 15.69 -13.68 -8.43
CA LEU A 57 16.72 -13.03 -9.24
C LEU A 57 17.79 -12.36 -8.36
N GLY A 58 17.40 -11.78 -7.22
CA GLY A 58 18.34 -11.14 -6.29
C GLY A 58 19.28 -12.11 -5.60
N HIS A 59 18.88 -13.38 -5.43
CA HIS A 59 19.78 -14.42 -4.95
C HIS A 59 20.86 -14.76 -5.98
N HIS A 60 20.49 -14.81 -7.27
CA HIS A 60 21.40 -15.15 -8.36
C HIS A 60 22.37 -14.02 -8.74
N THR A 61 22.04 -12.77 -8.43
CA THR A 61 22.86 -11.60 -8.82
C THR A 61 23.90 -11.18 -7.79
N LYS A 62 24.05 -11.87 -6.65
CA LYS A 62 25.06 -11.54 -5.63
C LYS A 62 26.48 -11.77 -6.18
N PRO A 63 27.26 -10.74 -6.51
CA PRO A 63 28.59 -10.92 -7.06
C PRO A 63 29.58 -11.21 -5.93
N ASN A 64 30.46 -12.17 -6.15
CA ASN A 64 31.66 -12.32 -5.33
C ASN A 64 32.60 -11.15 -5.63
N SER A 65 32.60 -10.12 -4.78
CA SER A 65 33.56 -9.00 -4.73
C SER A 65 33.12 -7.68 -5.40
N SER A 66 33.27 -6.63 -4.60
CA SER A 66 32.77 -5.26 -4.71
C SER A 66 33.35 -4.40 -5.84
N ALA A 67 34.18 -4.95 -6.73
CA ALA A 67 34.98 -4.18 -7.68
C ALA A 67 34.38 -4.09 -9.11
N GLN A 68 33.37 -4.90 -9.43
CA GLN A 68 32.81 -4.95 -10.80
C GLN A 68 31.43 -4.29 -10.96
N VAL A 69 30.83 -3.77 -9.89
CA VAL A 69 29.48 -3.17 -9.93
C VAL A 69 29.38 -2.00 -10.91
N PHE A 70 30.46 -1.23 -11.10
CA PHE A 70 30.49 -0.11 -12.05
C PHE A 70 31.09 -0.48 -13.43
N HIS A 71 31.96 -1.48 -13.49
CA HIS A 71 32.60 -1.92 -14.75
C HIS A 71 31.78 -2.99 -15.51
N GLY A 72 30.80 -3.61 -14.85
CA GLY A 72 29.87 -4.61 -15.37
C GLY A 72 28.50 -4.07 -15.77
N ILE A 73 28.28 -2.74 -15.67
CA ILE A 73 27.07 -2.06 -16.20
C ILE A 73 26.92 -2.32 -17.73
N THR A 74 27.99 -2.78 -18.39
CA THR A 74 28.13 -2.79 -19.85
C THR A 74 28.15 -4.18 -20.50
N GLN A 75 28.08 -5.30 -19.77
CA GLN A 75 28.24 -6.63 -20.40
C GLN A 75 27.15 -7.64 -19.97
N GLY A 76 26.02 -7.63 -20.69
CA GLY A 76 25.28 -8.84 -21.08
C GLY A 76 24.54 -9.70 -20.05
N ASP A 77 24.60 -9.41 -18.74
CA ASP A 77 23.91 -10.24 -17.75
C ASP A 77 22.42 -9.89 -17.66
N LEU A 78 21.61 -10.56 -18.48
CA LEU A 78 20.15 -10.48 -18.49
C LEU A 78 19.56 -10.70 -17.10
N VAL A 79 20.17 -11.53 -16.24
CA VAL A 79 19.66 -11.82 -14.90
C VAL A 79 19.74 -10.58 -13.99
N TRP A 80 20.84 -9.83 -14.08
CA TRP A 80 21.01 -8.57 -13.35
C TRP A 80 20.03 -7.48 -13.83
N GLN A 81 19.84 -7.36 -15.15
CA GLN A 81 18.90 -6.40 -15.72
C GLN A 81 17.45 -6.72 -15.35
N LEU A 82 17.05 -7.99 -15.42
CA LEU A 82 15.72 -8.45 -15.00
C LEU A 82 15.51 -8.25 -13.50
N TRP A 83 16.52 -8.50 -12.68
CA TRP A 83 16.44 -8.22 -11.24
C TRP A 83 16.20 -6.74 -10.97
N LEU A 84 17.01 -5.86 -11.58
CA LEU A 84 16.90 -4.41 -11.36
C LEU A 84 15.54 -3.90 -11.83
N PHE A 85 15.09 -4.31 -13.01
CA PHE A 85 13.76 -3.96 -13.52
C PHE A 85 12.65 -4.43 -12.57
N SER A 86 12.72 -5.69 -12.13
CA SER A 86 11.75 -6.25 -11.19
C SER A 86 11.76 -5.52 -9.84
N ALA A 87 12.94 -5.17 -9.32
CA ALA A 87 13.11 -4.45 -8.06
C ALA A 87 12.55 -3.02 -8.14
N ILE A 88 12.79 -2.32 -9.25
CA ILE A 88 12.23 -0.99 -9.53
C ILE A 88 10.71 -1.08 -9.62
N PHE A 89 10.19 -2.02 -10.43
CA PHE A 89 8.75 -2.19 -10.61
C PHE A 89 8.05 -2.52 -9.28
N ASN A 90 8.56 -3.49 -8.53
CA ASN A 90 8.05 -3.86 -7.21
C ASN A 90 8.09 -2.68 -6.24
N SER A 91 9.17 -1.89 -6.26
CA SER A 91 9.32 -0.73 -5.37
C SER A 91 8.37 0.40 -5.73
N ALA A 92 8.22 0.71 -7.02
CA ALA A 92 7.26 1.70 -7.52
C ALA A 92 5.82 1.28 -7.20
N PHE A 93 5.47 0.02 -7.43
CA PHE A 93 4.15 -0.52 -7.12
C PHE A 93 3.84 -0.39 -5.62
N ALA A 94 4.75 -0.86 -4.77
CA ALA A 94 4.54 -0.80 -3.32
C ALA A 94 4.54 0.64 -2.79
N PHE A 95 5.31 1.55 -3.39
CA PHE A 95 5.26 2.97 -3.06
C PHE A 95 3.92 3.60 -3.45
N ALA A 96 3.43 3.34 -4.67
CA ALA A 96 2.10 3.79 -5.09
C ALA A 96 1.00 3.22 -4.18
N TRP A 97 1.12 1.96 -3.76
CA TRP A 97 0.21 1.34 -2.80
C TRP A 97 0.20 2.06 -1.44
N ASP A 98 1.37 2.37 -0.90
CA ASP A 98 1.51 3.09 0.38
C ASP A 98 0.76 4.45 0.29
N LEU A 99 0.91 5.19 -0.81
CA LEU A 99 0.30 6.51 -0.99
C LEU A 99 -1.22 6.47 -1.23
N ILE A 100 -1.66 5.58 -2.11
CA ILE A 100 -3.05 5.55 -2.60
C ILE A 100 -3.93 4.75 -1.63
N MET A 101 -3.52 3.53 -1.28
CA MET A 101 -4.38 2.61 -0.55
C MET A 101 -4.23 2.77 0.97
N ASP A 102 -2.98 2.80 1.45
CA ASP A 102 -2.70 2.78 2.88
C ASP A 102 -2.86 4.17 3.50
N TRP A 103 -2.30 5.20 2.87
CA TRP A 103 -2.40 6.59 3.37
C TRP A 103 -3.62 7.31 2.80
N GLY A 104 -4.18 6.87 1.67
CA GLY A 104 -5.39 7.48 1.11
C GLY A 104 -5.19 8.93 0.68
N LEU A 105 -3.95 9.32 0.38
CA LEU A 105 -3.60 10.69 -0.02
C LEU A 105 -4.10 11.02 -1.41
N VAL A 106 -4.07 10.04 -2.31
CA VAL A 106 -4.62 10.18 -3.65
C VAL A 106 -6.02 9.61 -3.64
N GLN A 107 -7.02 10.47 -3.79
CA GLN A 107 -8.40 10.09 -4.02
C GLN A 107 -8.67 10.16 -5.52
N THR A 108 -9.21 9.08 -6.08
CA THR A 108 -9.65 9.04 -7.47
C THR A 108 -11.12 9.41 -7.51
N ASP A 109 -11.42 10.67 -7.83
CA ASP A 109 -12.79 11.09 -8.12
C ASP A 109 -13.13 10.58 -9.53
N ALA A 110 -13.89 9.49 -9.60
CA ALA A 110 -14.47 9.03 -10.85
C ALA A 110 -15.76 9.84 -11.10
N THR A 111 -15.62 11.02 -11.71
CA THR A 111 -16.77 11.70 -12.34
C THR A 111 -16.91 11.12 -13.76
N GLU A 112 -18.13 10.86 -14.23
CA GLU A 112 -18.48 10.00 -15.38
C GLU A 112 -17.68 10.20 -16.70
N THR A 113 -16.93 11.29 -16.86
CA THR A 113 -16.16 11.60 -18.07
C THR A 113 -14.66 11.82 -17.84
N THR A 114 -14.17 11.85 -16.59
CA THR A 114 -12.73 12.04 -16.31
C THR A 114 -12.32 11.51 -14.93
N THR A 115 -11.42 10.54 -14.91
CA THR A 115 -10.75 10.10 -13.66
C THR A 115 -9.76 11.17 -13.23
N ARG A 116 -10.09 11.98 -12.22
CA ARG A 116 -9.15 12.97 -11.67
C ARG A 116 -8.53 12.43 -10.39
N MET A 117 -7.20 12.32 -10.39
CA MET A 117 -6.43 12.09 -9.17
C MET A 117 -6.37 13.40 -8.40
N ARG A 118 -6.96 13.44 -7.21
CA ARG A 118 -6.92 14.59 -6.31
C ARG A 118 -6.22 14.22 -5.03
N LEU A 119 -5.41 15.16 -4.53
CA LEU A 119 -4.85 15.03 -3.19
C LEU A 119 -5.98 15.27 -2.18
N ARG A 120 -6.09 14.40 -1.17
CA ARG A 120 -7.06 14.51 -0.07
C ARG A 120 -6.96 15.91 0.53
N LYS A 121 -8.10 16.55 0.74
CA LYS A 121 -8.18 17.90 1.33
C LYS A 121 -8.34 17.87 2.85
N ASP A 122 -8.96 16.82 3.37
CA ASP A 122 -9.14 16.62 4.81
C ASP A 122 -7.95 15.87 5.40
N LEU A 123 -7.00 16.63 5.92
CA LEU A 123 -5.85 16.14 6.66
C LEU A 123 -6.12 16.33 8.14
N TYR A 124 -5.84 15.32 8.98
CA TYR A 124 -5.96 15.48 10.44
C TYR A 124 -4.91 16.46 10.95
N PHE A 125 -3.69 16.39 10.39
CA PHE A 125 -2.66 17.39 10.62
C PHE A 125 -2.83 18.50 9.58
N SER A 126 -3.17 19.71 10.04
CA SER A 126 -3.45 20.85 9.15
C SER A 126 -2.28 21.24 8.24
N ASP A 127 -1.04 20.83 8.57
CA ASP A 127 0.15 21.11 7.76
C ASP A 127 0.46 19.98 6.75
N PRO A 128 0.36 20.25 5.43
CA PRO A 128 0.72 19.30 4.37
C PRO A 128 2.19 18.87 4.39
N LEU A 129 3.07 19.65 5.04
CA LEU A 129 4.51 19.39 5.12
C LEU A 129 4.82 18.04 5.76
N TYR A 130 4.07 17.61 6.78
CA TYR A 130 4.29 16.31 7.42
C TYR A 130 4.06 15.15 6.44
N TYR A 131 3.06 15.27 5.56
CA TYR A 131 2.78 14.26 4.54
C TYR A 131 3.84 14.27 3.45
N ILE A 132 4.25 15.45 2.96
CA ILE A 132 5.33 15.54 1.96
C ILE A 132 6.64 14.97 2.52
N ALA A 133 6.98 15.30 3.77
CA ALA A 133 8.15 14.77 4.45
C ALA A 133 8.05 13.24 4.61
N ALA A 134 6.91 12.71 5.03
CA ALA A 134 6.69 11.27 5.16
C ALA A 134 6.81 10.52 3.83
N VAL A 135 6.27 11.10 2.74
CA VAL A 135 6.41 10.57 1.37
C VAL A 135 7.89 10.53 0.97
N GLY A 136 8.62 11.62 1.20
CA GLY A 136 10.05 11.72 0.91
C GLY A 136 10.90 10.74 1.73
N VAL A 137 10.61 10.59 3.02
CA VAL A 137 11.27 9.63 3.91
C VAL A 137 10.96 8.18 3.47
N ASN A 138 9.71 7.86 3.12
CA ASN A 138 9.35 6.51 2.63
C ASN A 138 10.07 6.19 1.32
N GLY A 139 10.13 7.14 0.38
CA GLY A 139 10.85 6.98 -0.89
C GLY A 139 12.36 6.81 -0.69
N SER A 140 13.00 7.70 0.07
CA SER A 140 14.44 7.65 0.32
C SER A 140 14.87 6.39 1.05
N LEU A 141 14.18 5.97 2.12
CA LEU A 141 14.48 4.72 2.83
C LEU A 141 14.31 3.48 1.93
N ARG A 142 13.34 3.51 1.00
CA ARG A 142 13.12 2.43 0.03
C ARG A 142 14.24 2.37 -1.02
N LEU A 143 14.72 3.53 -1.49
CA LEU A 143 15.89 3.61 -2.36
C LEU A 143 17.17 3.17 -1.65
N LEU A 144 17.34 3.50 -0.36
CA LEU A 144 18.45 3.03 0.46
C LEU A 144 18.48 1.50 0.58
N LYS A 145 17.32 0.84 0.63
CA LYS A 145 17.24 -0.63 0.66
C LYS A 145 17.75 -1.26 -0.64
N ILE A 146 17.38 -0.69 -1.79
CA ILE A 146 17.89 -1.13 -3.10
C ILE A 146 19.39 -0.81 -3.21
N GLY A 147 19.78 0.40 -2.82
CA GLY A 147 21.17 0.86 -2.81
C GLY A 147 22.05 0.04 -1.87
N SER A 148 21.55 -0.41 -0.72
CA SER A 148 22.30 -1.27 0.20
C SER A 148 22.68 -2.61 -0.42
N HIS A 149 21.87 -3.14 -1.34
CA HIS A 149 22.19 -4.35 -2.09
C HIS A 149 23.37 -4.11 -3.05
N VAL A 150 23.61 -2.86 -3.44
CA VAL A 150 24.66 -2.42 -4.38
C VAL A 150 25.92 -1.96 -3.64
N TYR A 151 25.78 -1.29 -2.49
CA TYR A 151 26.88 -0.63 -1.76
C TYR A 151 27.35 -1.35 -0.49
N HIS A 152 26.84 -2.57 -0.20
CA HIS A 152 27.20 -3.36 0.99
C HIS A 152 27.09 -2.59 2.32
N VAL A 153 26.06 -1.75 2.47
CA VAL A 153 25.74 -1.12 3.76
C VAL A 153 25.50 -2.23 4.81
N HIS A 154 25.93 -2.00 6.04
CA HIS A 154 25.79 -2.98 7.11
C HIS A 154 24.30 -3.36 7.31
N PRO A 155 23.94 -4.67 7.35
CA PRO A 155 22.53 -5.12 7.38
C PRO A 155 21.71 -4.49 8.51
N ILE A 156 22.31 -4.31 9.70
CA ILE A 156 21.66 -3.69 10.86
C ILE A 156 21.14 -2.29 10.54
N CYS A 157 21.90 -1.47 9.81
CA CYS A 157 21.47 -0.10 9.49
C CYS A 157 20.23 -0.12 8.60
N VAL A 158 20.15 -1.08 7.66
CA VAL A 158 19.02 -1.25 6.76
C VAL A 158 17.80 -1.78 7.50
N ASP A 159 17.99 -2.70 8.43
CA ASP A 159 16.91 -3.25 9.24
C ASP A 159 16.33 -2.19 10.19
N VAL A 160 17.17 -1.39 10.85
CA VAL A 160 16.73 -0.25 11.67
C VAL A 160 16.00 0.79 10.83
N ALA A 161 16.51 1.12 9.65
CA ALA A 161 15.84 2.02 8.72
C ALA A 161 14.46 1.49 8.29
N GLU A 162 14.34 0.19 8.02
CA GLU A 162 13.05 -0.46 7.70
C GLU A 162 12.08 -0.40 8.88
N ILE A 163 12.55 -0.54 10.13
CA ILE A 163 11.73 -0.39 11.33
C ILE A 163 11.17 1.04 11.41
N VAL A 164 12.01 2.06 11.31
CA VAL A 164 11.57 3.47 11.35
C VAL A 164 10.55 3.75 10.24
N ARG A 165 10.79 3.24 9.03
CA ARG A 165 9.86 3.36 7.91
C ARG A 165 8.49 2.74 8.22
N ARG A 166 8.46 1.57 8.86
CA ARG A 166 7.23 0.87 9.27
C ARG A 166 6.48 1.65 10.34
N TRP A 167 7.19 2.24 11.30
CA TRP A 167 6.59 3.11 12.32
C TRP A 167 5.86 4.29 11.69
N ILE A 168 6.51 5.01 10.77
CA ILE A 168 5.89 6.11 10.02
C ILE A 168 4.66 5.60 9.26
N TRP A 169 4.79 4.50 8.53
CA TRP A 169 3.69 3.92 7.77
C TRP A 169 2.47 3.58 8.64
N VAL A 170 2.66 3.01 9.84
CA VAL A 170 1.56 2.64 10.76
C VAL A 170 0.78 3.86 11.22
N VAL A 171 1.45 4.97 11.55
CA VAL A 171 0.79 6.21 12.00
C VAL A 171 -0.15 6.76 10.94
N PHE A 172 0.34 6.92 9.71
CA PHE A 172 -0.49 7.41 8.59
C PHE A 172 -1.56 6.42 8.16
N ARG A 173 -1.27 5.11 8.23
CA ARG A 173 -2.27 4.07 7.97
C ARG A 173 -3.42 4.15 8.97
N PHE A 174 -3.10 4.31 10.25
CA PHE A 174 -4.06 4.45 11.33
C PHE A 174 -4.92 5.69 11.14
N GLU A 175 -4.29 6.84 10.87
CA GLU A 175 -4.99 8.09 10.58
C GLU A 175 -5.98 7.92 9.41
N ASN A 176 -5.55 7.29 8.31
CA ASN A 176 -6.42 7.06 7.16
C ASN A 176 -7.64 6.18 7.51
N GLU A 177 -7.47 5.12 8.31
CA GLU A 177 -8.61 4.30 8.77
C GLU A 177 -9.51 5.06 9.74
N TRP A 178 -8.93 5.86 10.63
CA TRP A 178 -9.68 6.69 11.56
C TRP A 178 -10.59 7.66 10.80
N LEU A 179 -10.02 8.37 9.81
CA LEU A 179 -10.77 9.28 8.95
C LEU A 179 -11.91 8.56 8.22
N LYS A 180 -11.63 7.42 7.58
CA LYS A 180 -12.68 6.62 6.88
C LYS A 180 -13.85 6.28 7.80
N ARG A 181 -13.56 5.82 9.03
CA ARG A 181 -14.60 5.48 10.01
C ARG A 181 -15.40 6.70 10.45
N SER A 182 -14.74 7.83 10.66
CA SER A 182 -15.39 9.09 11.04
C SER A 182 -16.37 9.57 9.97
N TYR A 183 -16.00 9.52 8.68
CA TYR A 183 -16.94 9.86 7.59
C TYR A 183 -18.13 8.92 7.56
N THR A 184 -17.89 7.60 7.59
CA THR A 184 -18.99 6.62 7.59
C THR A 184 -19.96 6.83 8.76
N ASN A 185 -19.46 7.10 9.96
CA ASN A 185 -20.32 7.40 11.11
C ASN A 185 -21.14 8.68 10.90
N THR A 186 -20.52 9.74 10.36
CA THR A 186 -21.18 11.01 10.08
C THR A 186 -22.29 10.83 9.03
N ASP A 187 -22.04 10.06 7.96
CA ASP A 187 -23.04 9.78 6.93
C ASP A 187 -24.24 9.01 7.48
N VAL A 188 -24.00 8.03 8.35
CA VAL A 188 -25.05 7.27 9.03
C VAL A 188 -25.89 8.17 9.94
N GLU A 189 -25.25 9.05 10.72
CA GLU A 189 -25.95 10.01 11.58
C GLU A 189 -26.80 11.00 10.76
N LEU A 190 -26.29 11.50 9.63
CA LEU A 190 -27.02 12.38 8.74
C LEU A 190 -28.23 11.68 8.11
N GLN A 191 -28.07 10.42 7.67
CA GLN A 191 -29.18 9.61 7.16
C GLN A 191 -30.25 9.38 8.22
N GLN A 192 -29.87 9.05 9.45
CA GLN A 192 -30.82 8.88 10.56
C GLN A 192 -31.58 10.18 10.87
N ARG A 193 -30.90 11.33 10.87
CA ARG A 193 -31.55 12.64 11.06
C ARG A 193 -32.55 12.96 9.95
N HIS A 194 -32.19 12.69 8.69
CA HIS A 194 -33.11 12.89 7.56
C HIS A 194 -34.34 11.97 7.64
N SER A 195 -34.16 10.70 8.03
CA SER A 195 -35.29 9.78 8.25
C SER A 195 -36.21 10.24 9.38
N ALA A 196 -35.67 10.70 10.51
CA ALA A 196 -36.46 11.22 11.62
C ALA A 196 -37.29 12.45 11.24
N PHE A 197 -36.70 13.39 10.48
CA PHE A 197 -37.42 14.57 9.98
C PHE A 197 -38.55 14.18 9.01
N ALA A 198 -38.31 13.20 8.12
CA ALA A 198 -39.33 12.70 7.20
C ALA A 198 -40.53 12.05 7.91
N THR A 199 -40.32 11.33 9.01
CA THR A 199 -41.40 10.75 9.81
C THR A 199 -42.21 11.83 10.58
N SER A 200 -41.52 12.84 11.13
CA SER A 200 -42.20 13.91 11.88
C SER A 200 -43.11 14.80 11.01
N SER A 201 -42.72 15.02 9.75
CA SER A 201 -43.53 15.78 8.78
C SER A 201 -44.77 15.00 8.33
N THR A 202 -44.69 13.67 8.18
CA THR A 202 -45.86 12.84 7.83
C THR A 202 -46.89 12.74 8.97
N THR A 203 -46.45 12.70 10.24
CA THR A 203 -47.38 12.73 11.39
C THR A 203 -48.10 14.07 11.49
N THR A 204 -47.43 15.18 11.17
CA THR A 204 -48.02 16.52 11.23
C THR A 204 -49.06 16.72 10.12
N THR A 205 -48.82 16.25 8.90
CA THR A 205 -49.81 16.30 7.81
C THR A 205 -51.01 15.41 8.07
N ASN A 206 -50.82 14.22 8.65
CA ASN A 206 -51.93 13.34 9.01
C ASN A 206 -52.77 13.96 10.13
N ASN A 207 -52.18 14.52 11.19
CA ASN A 207 -52.93 15.17 12.26
C ASN A 207 -53.63 16.47 11.81
N ALA A 208 -53.06 17.21 10.86
CA ALA A 208 -53.70 18.41 10.29
C ALA A 208 -54.94 18.07 9.44
N LEU A 209 -55.04 16.87 8.86
CA LEU A 209 -56.22 16.43 8.10
C LEU A 209 -57.41 15.99 8.99
N TYR A 210 -57.19 15.74 10.29
CA TYR A 210 -58.25 15.32 11.22
C TYR A 210 -58.95 16.47 11.97
N ILE A 211 -58.58 17.73 11.72
CA ILE A 211 -59.34 18.88 12.23
C ILE A 211 -60.50 19.15 11.26
N VAL A 212 -61.50 18.26 11.29
CA VAL A 212 -62.83 18.53 10.72
C VAL A 212 -63.56 19.45 11.70
N PRO A 213 -64.15 20.57 11.26
CA PRO A 213 -64.87 21.47 12.15
C PRO A 213 -66.19 20.81 12.57
N HIS A 214 -66.30 20.42 13.84
CA HIS A 214 -67.58 20.14 14.44
C HIS A 214 -68.23 21.46 14.86
N SER A 215 -69.28 21.81 14.08
CA SER A 215 -70.50 22.58 14.41
C SER A 215 -70.46 23.59 15.56
#